data_AF-A0A954QS51-F1
#
_entry.id   AF-A0A954QS51-F1
#
_cell.length_a   1.000
_cell.length_b   1.000
_cell.length_c   1.000
_cell.angle_alpha   90.00
_cell.angle_beta   90.00
_cell.angle_gamma   90.00
#
_symmetry.space_group_name_H-M   'P 1'
#
loop_
_entity.id
_entity.type
_entity.pdbx_description
1 polymer ?
#
loop_
_entity_poly.entity_id
_entity_poly.type
_entity_poly.pdbx_seq_one_letter_code
_entity_poly.pdbx_strand_id
1 'polypeptide(L)' 'MNKIKVANPLVELDGDEMTRIIWQFIKERLIQPYLDIELIYFDLGVESRDKTDDQITIDSAKA' A
#
# COMPACT_ATOMS: atom_id res chain seq x y z
N MET A 1 -13.21 17.79 10.64
CA MET A 1 -14.06 17.18 9.59
C MET A 1 -14.09 15.69 9.85
N ASN A 2 -15.25 15.03 9.67
CA ASN A 2 -15.27 13.57 9.67
C ASN A 2 -14.64 13.08 8.36
N LYS A 3 -13.76 12.08 8.44
CA LYS A 3 -13.18 11.44 7.26
C LYS A 3 -14.27 10.72 6.47
N ILE A 4 -14.11 10.63 5.16
CA ILE A 4 -14.99 9.86 4.28
C ILE A 4 -14.72 8.39 4.52
N LYS A 5 -15.74 7.65 4.92
CA LYS A 5 -15.63 6.21 5.18
C LYS A 5 -15.63 5.43 3.87
N VAL A 6 -14.62 4.58 3.67
CA VAL A 6 -14.54 3.67 2.54
C VAL A 6 -15.17 2.34 2.95
N ALA A 7 -16.06 1.80 2.11
CA ALA A 7 -16.89 0.66 2.47
C ALA A 7 -16.13 -0.68 2.48
N ASN A 8 -15.14 -0.82 1.59
CA ASN A 8 -14.36 -2.04 1.42
C ASN A 8 -12.85 -1.72 1.55
N PRO A 9 -12.04 -2.66 2.02
CA PRO A 9 -10.58 -2.52 2.02
C PRO A 9 -10.02 -2.35 0.61
N LEU A 10 -8.86 -1.72 0.49
CA LEU A 10 -8.06 -1.70 -0.73
C LEU A 10 -6.75 -2.45 -0.51
N VAL A 11 -6.33 -3.23 -1.49
CA VAL A 11 -5.00 -3.83 -1.51
C VAL A 11 -3.99 -2.78 -1.96
N GLU A 12 -2.95 -2.57 -1.15
CA GLU A 12 -1.88 -1.61 -1.40
C GLU A 12 -0.59 -2.37 -1.73
N LEU A 13 -0.08 -2.19 -2.95
CA LEU A 13 1.16 -2.81 -3.42
C LEU A 13 2.22 -1.71 -3.47
N ASP A 14 3.13 -1.70 -2.49
CA ASP A 14 4.22 -0.72 -2.44
C ASP A 14 5.40 -1.15 -3.33
N GLY A 15 6.22 -0.18 -3.74
CA GLY A 15 7.28 -0.38 -4.72
C GLY A 15 8.66 0.06 -4.24
N ASP A 16 9.46 0.51 -5.19
CA ASP A 16 10.90 0.76 -5.03
C ASP A 16 11.28 2.24 -5.25
N GLU A 17 12.49 2.58 -4.80
CA GLU A 17 13.20 3.83 -5.08
C GLU A 17 12.40 5.11 -4.74
N MET A 18 12.43 6.11 -5.64
CA MET A 18 11.75 7.39 -5.44
C MET A 18 10.23 7.25 -5.41
N THR A 19 9.67 6.25 -6.08
CA THR A 19 8.22 6.06 -6.12
C THR A 19 7.66 5.65 -4.76
N ARG A 20 8.39 4.81 -4.00
CA ARG A 20 8.06 4.45 -2.61
C ARG A 20 7.97 5.68 -1.70
N ILE A 21 8.94 6.58 -1.81
CA ILE A 21 8.97 7.83 -1.02
C ILE A 21 7.82 8.76 -1.39
N ILE A 22 7.57 8.95 -2.69
CA ILE A 22 6.45 9.76 -3.17
C ILE A 22 5.12 9.16 -2.73
N TRP A 23 4.99 7.83 -2.76
CA TRP A 23 3.79 7.12 -2.37
C TRP A 23 3.45 7.35 -0.90
N GLN A 24 4.45 7.29 -0.01
CA GLN A 24 4.27 7.66 1.40
C GLN A 24 3.72 9.10 1.55
N PHE A 25 4.29 10.08 0.83
CA PHE A 25 3.79 11.46 0.88
C PHE A 25 2.36 11.62 0.38
N ILE A 26 1.99 10.91 -0.70
CA ILE A 26 0.62 10.90 -1.21
C ILE A 26 -0.33 10.37 -0.13
N LYS A 27 -0.01 9.23 0.49
CA LYS A 27 -0.86 8.65 1.53
C LYS A 27 -1.04 9.59 2.72
N GLU A 28 0.06 10.13 3.25
CA GLU A 28 0.04 10.96 4.45
C GLU A 28 -0.63 12.32 4.24
N ARG A 29 -0.44 12.95 3.06
CA ARG A 29 -0.91 14.32 2.82
C ARG A 29 -2.22 14.39 2.08
N LEU A 30 -2.50 13.42 1.21
CA LEU A 30 -3.59 13.49 0.24
C LEU A 30 -4.68 12.44 0.47
N ILE A 31 -4.42 11.38 1.25
CA ILE A 31 -5.38 10.28 1.46
C ILE A 31 -5.82 10.21 2.93
N GLN A 32 -4.92 9.89 3.86
CA GLN A 32 -5.23 9.64 5.27
C GLN A 32 -5.90 10.82 6.02
N PRO A 33 -5.65 12.11 5.67
CA PRO A 33 -6.36 13.22 6.29
C PRO A 33 -7.86 13.25 5.94
N TYR A 34 -8.24 12.64 4.82
CA TYR A 34 -9.58 12.76 4.23
C TYR A 34 -10.37 11.45 4.23
N LEU A 35 -9.70 10.29 4.18
CA LEU A 35 -10.33 8.97 4.11
C LEU A 35 -10.10 8.15 5.39
N ASP A 36 -11.17 7.50 5.85
CA ASP A 36 -11.13 6.37 6.78
C ASP A 36 -11.22 5.10 5.93
N ILE A 37 -10.08 4.48 5.67
CA ILE A 37 -9.87 3.41 4.69
C ILE A 37 -8.98 2.33 5.30
N GLU A 38 -9.36 1.07 5.11
CA GLU A 38 -8.54 -0.09 5.44
C GLU A 38 -7.65 -0.43 4.24
N LEU A 39 -6.34 -0.55 4.48
CA LEU A 39 -5.35 -0.89 3.46
C LEU A 39 -4.71 -2.24 3.80
N ILE A 40 -4.90 -3.23 2.92
CA ILE A 40 -4.23 -4.53 2.99
C ILE A 40 -2.88 -4.36 2.29
N TYR A 41 -1.83 -4.18 3.08
CA TYR A 41 -0.53 -3.77 2.60
C TYR A 41 0.38 -4.95 2.22
N PHE A 42 1.00 -4.85 1.04
CA PHE A 42 2.05 -5.74 0.56
C PHE A 42 3.26 -4.91 0.11
N ASP A 43 4.43 -5.24 0.62
CA ASP A 43 5.69 -4.63 0.21
C ASP A 43 6.28 -5.38 -0.99
N LEU A 44 6.10 -4.86 -2.21
CA LEU A 44 6.70 -5.43 -3.42
C LEU A 44 8.04 -4.78 -3.76
N GLY A 45 8.68 -4.10 -2.80
CA GLY A 45 10.05 -3.68 -2.94
C GLY A 45 10.98 -4.87 -3.24
N VAL A 46 12.04 -4.64 -4.02
CA VAL A 46 12.93 -5.71 -4.50
C VAL A 46 13.52 -6.55 -3.37
N GLU A 47 13.85 -5.95 -2.23
CA GLU A 47 14.34 -6.68 -1.07
C GLU A 47 13.29 -7.61 -0.46
N SER A 48 12.03 -7.19 -0.44
CA SER A 48 10.92 -7.97 0.13
C SER A 48 10.54 -9.13 -0.80
N ARG A 49 10.61 -8.91 -2.12
CA ARG A 49 10.48 -9.99 -3.11
C ARG A 49 11.62 -11.00 -3.00
N ASP A 50 12.87 -10.54 -2.88
CA ASP A 50 14.04 -11.42 -2.71
C ASP A 50 13.96 -12.25 -1.42
N LYS A 51 13.61 -11.61 -0.28
CA LYS A 51 13.46 -12.27 1.03
C LYS A 51 12.38 -13.36 1.05
N THR A 52 11.43 -13.32 0.12
CA THR A 52 10.25 -14.22 0.12
C THR A 52 10.23 -15.16 -1.08
N ASP A 53 11.31 -15.26 -1.85
CA ASP A 53 11.34 -15.99 -3.12
C ASP A 53 10.16 -15.60 -4.03
N ASP A 54 9.83 -14.31 -4.04
CA ASP A 54 8.72 -13.67 -4.77
C ASP A 54 7.30 -14.13 -4.36
N GLN A 55 7.16 -14.87 -3.25
CA GLN A 55 5.85 -15.32 -2.73
C GLN A 55 4.93 -14.14 -2.37
N ILE A 56 5.50 -13.02 -1.90
CA ILE A 56 4.73 -11.81 -1.57
C ILE A 56 4.00 -11.21 -2.78
N THR A 57 4.59 -11.32 -3.98
CA THR A 57 3.97 -10.89 -5.23
C THR A 57 2.75 -11.75 -5.55
N ILE A 58 2.86 -13.07 -5.38
CA ILE A 58 1.75 -14.01 -5.59
C ILE A 58 0.62 -13.76 -4.59
N ASP A 59 0.96 -13.52 -3.32
CA ASP A 59 -0.02 -13.30 -2.27
C ASP A 59 -0.77 -11.98 -2.46
N SER A 60 -0.06 -10.92 -2.88
CA SER A 60 -0.68 -9.64 -3.21
C SER A 60 -1.69 -9.72 -4.36
N ALA A 61 -1.49 -10.66 -5.31
CA ALA A 61 -2.41 -10.88 -6.42
C ALA A 61 -3.65 -11.71 -6.04
N LYS A 62 -3.63 -12.40 -4.90
CA LYS A 62 -4.76 -13.21 -4.40
C LYS A 62 -5.65 -12.47 -3.40
N ALA A 63 -5.11 -11.43 -2.77
CA ALA A 63 -5.80 -10.58 -1.81
C ALA A 63 -6.91 -9.77 -2.49
#